data_AF-A0A2M9L2W0-F1
#
_entry.id   AF-A0A2M9L2W0-F1
#
_cell.length_a   1.000
_cell.length_b   1.000
_cell.length_c   1.000
_cell.angle_alpha   90.00
_cell.angle_beta   90.00
_cell.angle_gamma   90.00
#
_symmetry.space_group_name_H-M   'P 1'
#
loop_
_entity.id
_entity.type
_entity.pdbx_description
1 polymer ?
#
loop_
_entity_poly.entity_id
_entity_poly.type
_entity_poly.pdbx_seq_one_letter_code
_entity_poly.pdbx_strand_id
1 'polypeptide(L)'
;MPDAFTVLWTHDTCRALRKEGRVGERPPVAFGGVHTSLPAWSGARPGDEVYAVHVNRCEVFVVSRLRVLDTERNDCCGAAPATWRDPAFPGHQDWWMLGTGGCGATPVHVDATPVTFDTRVPGEVLHRLAWRNRRGRTRGLKYLVDGRLEHSVSLQGFYRLTPGSADELAAVVDAAAPHDVRPAGRFG
;
A
#
# COMPACT_ATOMS: atom_id res chain seq x y z
N MET A 1 -3.61 12.59 15.37
CA MET A 1 -2.49 11.66 15.12
C MET A 1 -2.90 10.81 13.93
N PRO A 2 -2.08 10.74 12.87
CA PRO A 2 -2.40 9.95 11.69
C PRO A 2 -2.55 8.48 12.06
N ASP A 3 -3.50 7.81 11.40
CA ASP A 3 -3.66 6.36 11.48
C ASP A 3 -2.73 5.67 10.48
N ALA A 4 -2.46 4.39 10.72
CA ALA A 4 -1.76 3.54 9.78
C ALA A 4 -2.64 2.35 9.37
N PHE A 5 -2.52 1.92 8.12
CA PHE A 5 -3.33 0.86 7.55
C PHE A 5 -2.47 -0.13 6.77
N THR A 6 -2.99 -1.34 6.57
CA THR A 6 -2.46 -2.30 5.60
C THR A 6 -3.43 -2.48 4.45
N VAL A 7 -2.89 -2.65 3.26
CA VAL A 7 -3.64 -3.07 2.07
C VAL A 7 -2.91 -4.22 1.38
N LEU A 8 -3.63 -5.30 1.09
CA LEU A 8 -3.06 -6.40 0.32
C LEU A 8 -3.02 -6.04 -1.16
N TRP A 9 -1.81 -5.92 -1.72
CA TRP A 9 -1.62 -6.01 -3.15
C TRP A 9 -1.52 -7.48 -3.54
N THR A 10 -2.50 -7.91 -4.33
CA THR A 10 -2.65 -9.32 -4.70
C THR A 10 -1.47 -9.79 -5.54
N HIS A 11 -1.35 -11.11 -5.69
CA HIS A 11 -0.32 -11.67 -6.57
C HIS A 11 -0.41 -11.12 -7.99
N ASP A 12 -1.62 -10.88 -8.51
CA ASP A 12 -1.82 -10.34 -9.85
C ASP A 12 -1.39 -8.87 -9.95
N THR A 13 -1.74 -8.03 -8.96
CA THR A 13 -1.24 -6.64 -8.89
C THR A 13 0.28 -6.61 -8.86
N CYS A 14 0.91 -7.41 -7.99
CA CYS A 14 2.37 -7.46 -7.87
C CYS A 14 3.05 -8.03 -9.11
N ARG A 15 2.45 -9.03 -9.77
CA ARG A 15 2.91 -9.56 -11.06
C ARG A 15 2.86 -8.48 -12.14
N ALA A 16 1.76 -7.72 -12.22
CA ALA A 16 1.61 -6.63 -13.18
C ALA A 16 2.63 -5.52 -12.94
N LEU A 17 2.84 -5.10 -11.67
CA LEU A 17 3.88 -4.11 -11.32
C LEU A 17 5.27 -4.52 -11.82
N ARG A 18 5.65 -5.79 -11.66
CA ARG A 18 6.93 -6.29 -12.19
C ARG A 18 6.97 -6.29 -13.72
N LYS A 19 5.90 -6.77 -14.35
CA LYS A 19 5.81 -6.86 -15.82
C LYS A 19 5.92 -5.49 -16.49
N GLU A 20 5.28 -4.49 -15.91
CA GLU A 20 5.28 -3.11 -16.42
C GLU A 20 6.50 -2.29 -15.95
N GLY A 21 7.51 -2.93 -15.33
CA GLY A 21 8.77 -2.27 -14.99
C GLY A 21 8.73 -1.31 -13.80
N ARG A 22 7.68 -1.34 -12.96
CA ARG A 22 7.47 -0.38 -11.86
C ARG A 22 8.35 -0.59 -10.62
N VAL A 23 9.22 -1.60 -10.61
CA VAL A 23 10.14 -1.85 -9.50
C VAL A 23 11.13 -0.69 -9.39
N GLY A 24 11.29 -0.12 -8.19
CA GLY A 24 12.12 1.06 -7.96
C GLY A 24 11.41 2.40 -8.26
N GLU A 25 10.24 2.38 -8.91
CA GLU A 25 9.43 3.57 -9.11
C GLU A 25 8.53 3.85 -7.90
N ARG A 26 8.15 5.11 -7.72
CA ARG A 26 7.27 5.56 -6.63
C ARG A 26 5.87 5.79 -7.19
N PRO A 27 4.84 5.05 -6.75
CA PRO A 27 3.47 5.29 -7.20
C PRO A 27 3.02 6.69 -6.72
N PRO A 28 2.57 7.57 -7.63
CA PRO A 28 2.05 8.88 -7.24
C PRO A 28 0.58 8.81 -6.80
N VAL A 29 -0.08 7.69 -7.11
CA VAL A 29 -1.50 7.47 -6.87
C VAL A 29 -1.76 5.97 -6.66
N ALA A 30 -2.72 5.66 -5.80
CA ALA A 30 -3.40 4.38 -5.74
C ALA A 30 -4.90 4.62 -5.90
N PHE A 31 -5.69 3.57 -6.12
CA PHE A 31 -7.13 3.72 -6.27
C PHE A 31 -7.86 2.88 -5.24
N GLY A 32 -8.84 3.51 -4.59
CA GLY A 32 -9.87 2.80 -3.86
C GLY A 32 -11.08 2.55 -4.73
N GLY A 33 -12.01 1.69 -4.27
CA GLY A 33 -13.27 1.49 -4.98
C GLY A 33 -14.40 1.02 -4.07
N VAL A 34 -15.62 1.22 -4.53
CA VAL A 34 -16.86 0.91 -3.79
C VAL A 34 -17.13 -0.61 -3.76
N HIS A 35 -16.55 -1.36 -4.69
CA HIS A 35 -16.68 -2.82 -4.78
C HIS A 35 -15.50 -3.54 -4.13
N THR A 36 -15.70 -4.82 -3.75
CA THR A 36 -14.66 -5.70 -3.17
C THR A 36 -13.47 -5.95 -4.10
N SER A 37 -13.57 -5.58 -5.38
CA SER A 37 -12.50 -5.64 -6.37
C SER A 37 -11.38 -4.64 -6.11
N LEU A 38 -11.64 -3.58 -5.35
CA LEU A 38 -10.63 -2.62 -4.90
C LEU A 38 -10.65 -2.51 -3.38
N PRO A 39 -9.51 -2.13 -2.75
CA PRO A 39 -9.53 -1.75 -1.36
C PRO A 39 -10.46 -0.56 -1.22
N ALA A 40 -11.33 -0.55 -0.22
CA ALA A 40 -12.26 0.57 -0.08
C ALA A 40 -11.56 1.90 0.23
N TRP A 41 -10.28 1.88 0.68
CA TRP A 41 -9.53 3.00 1.26
C TRP A 41 -10.35 3.84 2.26
N SER A 42 -11.45 3.26 2.76
CA SER A 42 -12.54 4.00 3.35
C SER A 42 -12.15 4.35 4.78
N GLY A 43 -12.02 5.65 5.01
CA GLY A 43 -11.55 6.19 6.28
C GLY A 43 -10.05 6.46 6.36
N ALA A 44 -9.31 6.33 5.25
CA ALA A 44 -8.02 7.00 5.09
C ALA A 44 -8.23 8.51 5.01
N ARG A 45 -7.27 9.28 5.54
CA ARG A 45 -7.27 10.73 5.55
C ARG A 45 -5.87 11.25 5.18
N PRO A 46 -5.76 12.50 4.70
CA PRO A 46 -4.46 13.14 4.54
C PRO A 46 -3.58 12.99 5.80
N GLY A 47 -2.35 12.55 5.60
CA GLY A 47 -1.36 12.26 6.63
C GLY A 47 -1.34 10.80 7.13
N ASP A 48 -2.36 9.99 6.82
CA ASP A 48 -2.36 8.57 7.19
C ASP A 48 -1.32 7.78 6.39
N GLU A 49 -0.79 6.71 6.99
CA GLU A 49 0.16 5.80 6.36
C GLU A 49 -0.54 4.52 5.89
N VAL A 50 -0.17 4.02 4.72
CA VAL A 50 -0.68 2.76 4.17
C VAL A 50 0.48 1.87 3.74
N TYR A 51 0.58 0.71 4.37
CA TYR A 51 1.54 -0.33 4.02
C TYR A 51 0.91 -1.27 3.00
N ALA A 52 1.35 -1.15 1.74
CA ALA A 52 1.02 -2.10 0.70
C ALA A 52 1.79 -3.39 0.97
N VAL A 53 1.09 -4.46 1.32
CA VAL A 53 1.68 -5.77 1.63
C VAL A 53 1.41 -6.77 0.53
N HIS A 54 2.35 -7.69 0.33
CA HIS A 54 2.22 -8.80 -0.61
C HIS A 54 2.54 -10.12 0.09
N VAL A 55 1.79 -11.17 -0.23
CA VAL A 55 2.07 -12.52 0.27
C VAL A 55 2.57 -13.38 -0.88
N ASN A 56 3.75 -13.96 -0.71
CA ASN A 56 4.37 -14.86 -1.68
C ASN A 56 5.01 -16.04 -0.95
N ARG A 57 4.71 -17.28 -1.35
CA ARG A 57 5.28 -18.50 -0.75
C ARG A 57 5.21 -18.52 0.79
N CYS A 58 4.06 -18.11 1.33
CA CYS A 58 3.77 -17.98 2.76
C CYS A 58 4.60 -16.92 3.52
N GLU A 59 5.31 -16.05 2.81
CA GLU A 59 6.04 -14.92 3.39
C GLU A 59 5.31 -13.61 3.07
N VAL A 60 5.38 -12.66 3.99
CA VAL A 60 4.76 -11.34 3.84
C VAL A 60 5.85 -10.31 3.58
N PHE A 61 5.62 -9.47 2.58
CA PHE A 61 6.52 -8.39 2.18
C PHE A 61 5.78 -7.06 2.25
N VAL A 62 6.47 -5.99 2.67
CA VAL A 62 6.00 -4.63 2.41
C VAL A 62 6.52 -4.23 1.04
N VAL A 63 5.59 -4.01 0.10
CA VAL A 63 5.90 -3.62 -1.27
C VAL A 63 6.18 -2.12 -1.37
N SER A 64 5.41 -1.33 -0.62
CA SER A 64 5.59 0.12 -0.52
C SER A 64 4.90 0.65 0.73
N ARG A 65 5.49 1.67 1.36
CA ARG A 65 4.82 2.57 2.30
C ARG A 65 4.26 3.76 1.52
N LEU A 66 3.00 4.11 1.77
CA LEU A 66 2.27 5.15 1.07
C LEU A 66 1.71 6.14 2.09
N ARG A 67 2.19 7.39 2.07
CA ARG A 67 1.60 8.46 2.87
C ARG A 67 0.49 9.13 2.07
N VAL A 68 -0.73 9.13 2.60
CA VAL A 68 -1.89 9.74 1.95
C VAL A 68 -1.72 11.26 1.93
N LEU A 69 -1.75 11.85 0.74
CA LEU A 69 -1.70 13.29 0.54
C LEU A 69 -3.12 13.85 0.41
N ASP A 70 -3.93 13.20 -0.42
CA ASP A 70 -5.28 13.64 -0.73
C ASP A 70 -6.11 12.49 -1.33
N THR A 71 -7.44 12.59 -1.23
CA THR A 71 -8.39 11.61 -1.79
C THR A 71 -9.36 12.23 -2.80
N GLU A 72 -9.23 13.52 -3.07
CA GLU A 72 -10.02 14.22 -4.07
C GLU A 72 -9.36 14.11 -5.46
N ARG A 73 -10.12 14.50 -6.49
CA ARG A 73 -9.58 14.59 -7.84
C ARG A 73 -8.72 15.85 -7.94
N ASN A 74 -7.44 15.67 -8.25
CA ASN A 74 -6.52 16.78 -8.52
C ASN A 74 -6.23 16.96 -10.02
N ASP A 75 -5.49 18.02 -10.36
CA ASP A 75 -5.12 18.37 -11.73
C ASP A 75 -4.43 17.21 -12.48
N CYS A 76 -3.63 16.41 -11.78
CA CYS A 76 -2.95 15.25 -12.37
C CYS A 76 -3.91 14.12 -12.82
N CYS A 77 -5.16 14.12 -12.36
CA CYS A 77 -6.20 13.20 -12.80
C CYS A 77 -6.91 13.65 -14.08
N GLY A 78 -6.63 14.86 -14.59
CA GLY A 78 -7.32 15.44 -15.74
C GLY A 78 -8.80 15.75 -15.49
N ALA A 79 -9.54 16.02 -16.57
CA ALA A 79 -10.98 16.28 -16.50
C ALA A 79 -11.77 15.02 -16.13
N ALA A 80 -12.89 15.20 -15.43
CA ALA A 80 -13.83 14.11 -15.17
C ALA A 80 -14.38 13.56 -16.51
N PRO A 81 -14.59 12.23 -16.61
CA PRO A 81 -15.13 11.63 -17.83
C PRO A 81 -16.53 12.20 -18.13
N ALA A 82 -16.75 12.66 -19.36
CA ALA A 82 -18.07 13.13 -19.80
C ALA A 82 -18.99 11.96 -20.17
N THR A 83 -18.39 10.84 -20.57
CA THR A 83 -19.06 9.60 -20.96
C THR A 83 -18.35 8.39 -20.35
N TRP A 84 -19.04 7.25 -20.31
CA TRP A 84 -18.46 5.99 -19.81
C TRP A 84 -17.28 5.45 -20.65
N ARG A 85 -17.10 5.97 -21.88
CA ARG A 85 -15.99 5.58 -22.78
C ARG A 85 -14.73 6.39 -22.50
N ASP A 86 -14.86 7.54 -21.86
CA ASP A 86 -13.72 8.38 -21.54
C ASP A 86 -12.91 7.72 -20.43
N PRO A 87 -11.57 7.83 -20.47
CA PRO A 87 -10.75 7.33 -19.37
C PRO A 87 -11.19 7.98 -18.05
N ALA A 88 -11.40 7.17 -17.02
CA ALA A 88 -11.79 7.70 -15.71
C ALA A 88 -10.71 8.60 -15.13
N PHE A 89 -9.43 8.26 -15.33
CA PHE A 89 -8.28 9.01 -14.82
C PHE A 89 -7.19 9.16 -15.90
N PRO A 90 -7.34 10.11 -16.83
CA PRO A 90 -6.28 10.49 -17.76
C PRO A 90 -4.97 10.79 -17.02
N GLY A 91 -3.82 10.39 -17.58
CA GLY A 91 -2.50 10.61 -16.97
C GLY A 91 -2.05 9.56 -15.95
N HIS A 92 -2.95 8.68 -15.48
CA HIS A 92 -2.60 7.61 -14.52
C HIS A 92 -2.54 6.21 -15.14
N GLN A 93 -2.55 6.10 -16.47
CA GLN A 93 -2.61 4.81 -17.19
C GLN A 93 -1.40 3.90 -16.88
N ASP A 94 -0.25 4.52 -16.61
CA ASP A 94 0.98 3.85 -16.20
C ASP A 94 0.85 3.03 -14.91
N TRP A 95 -0.12 3.38 -14.07
CA TRP A 95 -0.39 2.77 -12.76
C TRP A 95 -1.73 2.03 -12.73
N TRP A 96 -2.21 1.56 -13.89
CA TRP A 96 -3.53 0.95 -14.01
C TRP A 96 -3.78 -0.24 -13.08
N MET A 97 -2.72 -1.02 -12.80
CA MET A 97 -2.75 -2.18 -11.91
C MET A 97 -3.07 -1.83 -10.46
N LEU A 98 -2.99 -0.55 -10.08
CA LEU A 98 -3.39 -0.04 -8.76
C LEU A 98 -4.86 0.40 -8.72
N GLY A 99 -5.63 0.17 -9.78
CA GLY A 99 -7.09 0.26 -9.78
C GLY A 99 -7.70 1.41 -10.58
N THR A 100 -6.94 2.07 -11.47
CA THR A 100 -7.44 3.23 -12.25
C THR A 100 -8.72 2.95 -13.04
N GLY A 101 -8.89 1.70 -13.51
CA GLY A 101 -10.04 1.24 -14.28
C GLY A 101 -11.15 0.58 -13.45
N GLY A 102 -11.04 0.59 -12.12
CA GLY A 102 -12.02 -0.05 -11.26
C GLY A 102 -13.38 0.67 -11.30
N CYS A 103 -14.47 -0.10 -11.22
CA CYS A 103 -15.81 0.47 -11.10
C CYS A 103 -15.93 1.29 -9.82
N GLY A 104 -16.30 2.57 -9.95
CA GLY A 104 -16.38 3.50 -8.83
C GLY A 104 -15.01 3.81 -8.21
N ALA A 105 -13.93 3.73 -9.00
CA ALA A 105 -12.60 4.04 -8.52
C ALA A 105 -12.50 5.50 -8.07
N THR A 106 -11.85 5.71 -6.92
CA THR A 106 -11.54 7.03 -6.37
C THR A 106 -10.02 7.16 -6.24
N PRO A 107 -9.42 8.28 -6.69
CA PRO A 107 -7.99 8.46 -6.59
C PRO A 107 -7.59 8.64 -5.13
N VAL A 108 -6.45 8.08 -4.76
CA VAL A 108 -5.77 8.37 -3.50
C VAL A 108 -4.35 8.77 -3.84
N HIS A 109 -4.08 10.06 -3.76
CA HIS A 109 -2.77 10.63 -4.02
C HIS A 109 -1.85 10.34 -2.86
N VAL A 110 -0.65 9.86 -3.17
CA VAL A 110 0.27 9.37 -2.16
C VAL A 110 1.69 9.85 -2.42
N ASP A 111 2.42 10.05 -1.33
CA ASP A 111 3.88 10.10 -1.33
C ASP A 111 4.39 8.72 -0.91
N ALA A 112 5.00 8.02 -1.86
CA ALA A 112 5.33 6.61 -1.72
C ALA A 112 6.84 6.36 -1.64
N THR A 113 7.21 5.31 -0.90
CA THR A 113 8.50 4.67 -1.11
C THR A 113 8.54 3.96 -2.47
N PRO A 114 9.72 3.66 -3.02
CA PRO A 114 9.83 2.83 -4.21
C PRO A 114 9.14 1.48 -4.05
N VAL A 115 8.59 0.92 -5.13
CA VAL A 115 8.06 -0.45 -5.16
C VAL A 115 9.22 -1.43 -5.07
N THR A 116 9.24 -2.23 -4.00
CA THR A 116 10.21 -3.29 -3.74
C THR A 116 9.50 -4.64 -3.54
N PHE A 117 10.23 -5.74 -3.67
CA PHE A 117 9.74 -7.08 -3.29
C PHE A 117 10.71 -7.84 -2.38
N ASP A 118 11.64 -7.13 -1.72
CA ASP A 118 12.68 -7.69 -0.85
C ASP A 118 12.53 -7.32 0.63
N THR A 119 11.69 -6.33 0.96
CA THR A 119 11.36 -5.95 2.34
C THR A 119 10.43 -6.99 2.99
N ARG A 120 11.01 -8.09 3.45
CA ARG A 120 10.30 -9.15 4.18
C ARG A 120 9.93 -8.68 5.59
N VAL A 121 8.68 -8.91 5.99
CA VAL A 121 8.25 -8.74 7.38
C VAL A 121 8.70 -9.97 8.19
N PRO A 122 9.51 -9.80 9.25
CA PRO A 122 9.94 -10.92 10.09
C PRO A 122 8.75 -11.64 10.73
N GLY A 123 8.86 -12.96 10.90
CA GLY A 123 7.79 -13.78 11.49
C GLY A 123 7.40 -13.35 12.90
N GLU A 124 8.37 -12.93 13.70
CA GLU A 124 8.14 -12.38 15.04
C GLU A 124 7.31 -11.08 15.02
N VAL A 125 7.54 -10.22 14.02
CA VAL A 125 6.76 -9.00 13.80
C VAL A 125 5.34 -9.40 13.40
N LEU A 126 5.18 -10.35 12.49
CA LEU A 126 3.87 -10.86 12.07
C LEU A 126 3.03 -11.37 13.26
N HIS A 127 3.66 -12.07 14.22
CA HIS A 127 2.97 -12.53 15.44
C HIS A 127 2.49 -11.39 16.33
N ARG A 128 3.17 -10.24 16.31
CA ARG A 128 2.82 -9.05 17.11
C ARG A 128 1.89 -8.08 16.39
N LEU A 129 1.72 -8.21 15.07
CA LEU A 129 0.83 -7.34 14.31
C LEU A 129 -0.61 -7.48 14.79
N ALA A 130 -1.19 -6.32 15.10
CA ALA A 130 -2.56 -6.18 15.54
C ALA A 130 -3.25 -5.04 14.79
N TRP A 131 -4.50 -5.30 14.41
CA TRP A 131 -5.40 -4.35 13.80
C TRP A 131 -6.51 -3.98 14.76
N ARG A 132 -6.99 -2.74 14.68
CA ARG A 132 -8.11 -2.24 15.47
C ARG A 132 -9.28 -1.86 14.59
N ASN A 133 -10.49 -2.11 15.07
CA ASN A 133 -11.70 -1.60 14.42
C ASN A 133 -12.09 -0.21 14.97
N ARG A 134 -13.15 0.39 14.43
CA ARG A 134 -13.68 1.69 14.87
C ARG A 134 -14.12 1.72 16.35
N ARG A 135 -14.41 0.55 16.95
CA ARG A 135 -14.76 0.40 18.37
C ARG A 135 -13.53 0.13 19.26
N GLY A 136 -12.32 0.23 18.72
CA GLY A 136 -11.07 -0.01 19.45
C GLY A 136 -10.74 -1.47 19.72
N ARG A 137 -11.57 -2.43 19.28
CA ARG A 137 -11.28 -3.86 19.48
C ARG A 137 -10.14 -4.29 18.57
N THR A 138 -9.16 -4.98 19.16
CA THR A 138 -7.98 -5.47 18.45
C THR A 138 -8.17 -6.90 17.96
N ARG A 139 -7.44 -7.26 16.90
CA ARG A 139 -7.28 -8.63 16.42
C ARG A 139 -5.87 -8.82 15.86
N GLY A 140 -5.31 -10.01 16.04
CA GLY A 140 -4.05 -10.40 15.40
C GLY A 140 -4.26 -11.03 14.02
N LEU A 141 -3.14 -11.44 13.42
CA LEU A 141 -3.14 -12.21 12.17
C LEU A 141 -3.58 -13.65 12.43
N LYS A 142 -4.32 -14.25 11.49
CA LYS A 142 -4.74 -15.66 11.55
C LYS A 142 -3.86 -16.51 10.65
N TYR A 143 -3.80 -17.82 10.89
CA TYR A 143 -3.08 -18.79 10.04
C TYR A 143 -1.57 -18.53 9.95
N LEU A 144 -0.99 -18.02 11.05
CA LEU A 144 0.46 -17.97 11.22
C LEU A 144 0.95 -19.29 11.80
N VAL A 145 1.87 -19.92 11.07
CA VAL A 145 2.57 -21.15 11.46
C VAL A 145 4.06 -20.91 11.26
N ASP A 146 4.84 -21.04 12.32
CA ASP A 146 6.30 -20.84 12.30
C ASP A 146 6.75 -19.52 11.65
N GLY A 147 6.03 -18.42 11.95
CA GLY A 147 6.32 -17.10 11.38
C GLY A 147 6.00 -16.95 9.89
N ARG A 148 5.26 -17.89 9.31
CA ARG A 148 4.80 -17.90 7.91
C ARG A 148 3.28 -17.86 7.87
N LEU A 149 2.75 -17.21 6.84
CA LEU A 149 1.31 -17.04 6.66
C LEU A 149 0.78 -18.07 5.64
N GLU A 150 0.08 -19.09 6.12
CA GLU A 150 -0.50 -20.13 5.26
C GLU A 150 -1.68 -19.61 4.42
N HIS A 151 -2.44 -18.66 4.97
CA HIS A 151 -3.59 -18.05 4.32
C HIS A 151 -3.60 -16.53 4.47
N SER A 152 -3.65 -15.81 3.36
CA SER A 152 -3.65 -14.35 3.34
C SER A 152 -5.00 -13.69 3.66
N VAL A 153 -6.04 -14.47 3.99
CA VAL A 153 -7.40 -13.98 4.19
C VAL A 153 -7.51 -12.92 5.29
N SER A 154 -6.67 -12.99 6.34
CA SER A 154 -6.65 -11.96 7.40
C SER A 154 -6.02 -10.64 6.97
N LEU A 155 -5.34 -10.60 5.82
CA LEU A 155 -4.79 -9.38 5.21
C LEU A 155 -5.67 -8.83 4.08
N GLN A 156 -6.67 -9.59 3.61
CA GLN A 156 -7.57 -9.16 2.55
C GLN A 156 -8.50 -8.04 3.05
N GLY A 157 -8.13 -6.80 2.77
CA GLY A 157 -8.94 -5.63 3.08
C GLY A 157 -8.09 -4.40 3.35
N PHE A 158 -8.76 -3.34 3.78
CA PHE A 158 -8.15 -2.11 4.25
C PHE A 158 -8.34 -2.02 5.76
N TYR A 159 -7.28 -2.29 6.53
CA TYR A 159 -7.39 -2.46 7.97
C TYR A 159 -6.45 -1.54 8.72
N ARG A 160 -6.99 -0.87 9.74
CA ARG A 160 -6.26 0.04 10.61
C ARG A 160 -5.41 -0.74 11.60
N LEU A 161 -4.13 -0.41 11.67
CA LEU A 161 -3.18 -0.95 12.63
C LEU A 161 -3.40 -0.34 14.02
N THR A 162 -2.97 -1.06 15.05
CA THR A 162 -2.69 -0.42 16.34
C THR A 162 -1.42 0.45 16.21
N PRO A 163 -1.24 1.48 17.05
CA PRO A 163 -0.02 2.30 17.01
C PRO A 163 1.27 1.48 17.09
N GLY A 164 1.38 0.56 18.05
CA GLY A 164 2.58 -0.28 18.18
C GLY A 164 2.84 -1.17 16.95
N SER A 165 1.79 -1.68 16.30
CA SER A 165 1.95 -2.43 15.04
C SER A 165 2.33 -1.54 13.85
N ALA A 166 1.94 -0.27 13.88
CA ALA A 166 2.38 0.71 12.90
C ALA A 166 3.87 1.02 13.06
N ASP A 167 4.34 1.20 14.30
CA ASP A 167 5.74 1.43 14.63
C ASP A 167 6.63 0.24 14.21
N GLU A 168 6.16 -0.99 14.44
CA GLU A 168 6.85 -2.21 14.03
C GLU A 168 7.02 -2.30 12.49
N LEU A 169 5.97 -1.99 11.72
CA LEU A 169 6.08 -1.98 10.26
C LEU A 169 6.92 -0.81 9.74
N ALA A 170 6.86 0.35 10.39
CA ALA A 170 7.72 1.48 10.07
C ALA A 170 9.19 1.09 10.23
N ALA A 171 9.55 0.47 11.36
CA ALA A 171 10.91 0.01 11.63
C ALA A 171 11.40 -1.01 10.59
N VAL A 172 10.54 -1.95 10.15
CA VAL A 172 10.87 -2.90 9.07
C VAL A 172 11.18 -2.17 7.75
N VAL A 173 10.37 -1.18 7.37
CA VAL A 173 10.57 -0.41 6.14
C VAL A 173 11.81 0.48 6.22
N ASP A 174 11.99 1.17 7.34
CA ASP A 174 13.11 2.10 7.54
C ASP A 174 14.45 1.37 7.62
N ALA A 175 14.47 0.13 8.16
CA ALA A 175 15.66 -0.72 8.15
C ALA A 175 16.00 -1.28 6.76
N ALA A 176 15.00 -1.44 5.89
CA ALA A 176 15.18 -1.92 4.53
C ALA A 176 15.50 -0.81 3.52
N ALA A 177 15.23 0.46 3.87
CA ALA A 177 15.59 1.59 3.03
C ALA A 177 17.12 1.58 2.83
N PRO A 178 17.62 1.64 1.58
CA PRO A 178 19.04 1.77 1.35
C PRO A 178 19.54 3.00 2.12
N HIS A 179 20.59 2.83 2.93
CA HIS A 179 21.33 3.95 3.49
C HIS A 179 21.68 4.88 2.33
N ASP A 180 20.97 6.01 2.25
CA ASP A 180 21.26 7.06 1.28
C ASP A 180 22.62 7.63 1.67
N VAL A 181 23.69 7.03 1.13
CA VAL A 181 25.03 7.60 1.18
C VAL A 181 24.94 8.86 0.33
N ARG A 182 24.63 9.98 0.99
CA ARG A 182 24.85 11.30 0.41
C ARG A 182 26.25 11.28 -0.21
N PRO A 183 26.43 11.64 -1.49
CA PRO A 183 27.76 11.76 -2.04
C PRO A 183 28.51 12.82 -1.22
N ALA A 184 29.49 12.37 -0.47
CA ALA A 184 30.45 13.24 0.18
C ALA A 184 31.24 13.97 -0.92
N GLY A 185 30.90 15.24 -1.12
CA GLY A 185 31.79 16.25 -1.66
C GLY A 185 32.19 16.16 -3.14
N ARG A 186 31.96 17.26 -3.85
CA ARG A 186 33.03 17.87 -4.65
C ARG A 186 33.01 19.37 -4.41
N PHE A 187 33.84 19.81 -3.46
CA PHE A 187 34.50 21.11 -3.57
C PHE A 187 35.79 20.85 -4.37
N GLY A 188 35.90 21.50 -5.51
CA GLY A 188 37.06 21.59 -6.38
C GLY A 188 36.91 22.84 -7.22
#